data_AF-A0A5C6CA49-F1
#
_entry.id   AF-A0A5C6CA49-F1
#
_cell.length_a   1.000
_cell.length_b   1.000
_cell.length_c   1.000
_cell.angle_alpha   90.00
_cell.angle_beta   90.00
_cell.angle_gamma   90.00
#
_symmetry.space_group_name_H-M   'P 1'
#
loop_
_entity.id
_entity.type
_entity.pdbx_description
1 polymer ?
#
loop_
_entity_poly.entity_id
_entity_poly.type
_entity_poly.pdbx_seq_one_letter_code
_entity_poly.pdbx_strand_id
1 'polypeptide(L)'
;MISTLLTDDAPLDPDDELLVAYVDGELESDLRSRLEDRLLAEEGLRRRLQELQQGWDLLDEFPSTTPCEKLVESTLELVVADLAIPHADTSRPRFAVTRFRWPLITLLLSGVAALVAAGSIYAVRATDYQSQLEDLAIAENIDAYYYGRDLQLMRDLALNDSWTKMITAMKEIGDLSPPKAMVATVKTSEREDAIETLSLVERAQLDSRWKRFTSLPEPDQQRIRETADAVRSQPDADAMLETMQAYSAWRETLSSDLRDKIESDQIEERREAIKQAIDQTQYAVSKRSSLNLSDDSIERIAFALHQILKQRLADGDQATTRSIARLTQFTDTKRAEMITIGAIVFGDMGRGDLRNGRFGFARGPGGRGSAGPGSAGPGSAGPGSSGRGSPPSGNAQDRPAPLTVAELSSIEIILSDTDRDLLNSIAGDPRNPMMETVTLRYWAEETVRRKAWSREEDASTLLQRYEQMDAHDRDVLDLLPPKQMLDRLTPPARRSR
;
A
#
# COMPACT_ATOMS: atom_id res chain seq x y z
N MET A 1 4.98 -18.23 35.80
CA MET A 1 5.64 -18.80 34.61
C MET A 1 7.13 -18.66 34.86
N ILE A 2 7.84 -19.78 34.89
CA ILE A 2 9.27 -19.83 35.14
C ILE A 2 9.93 -19.54 33.79
N SER A 3 10.57 -18.38 33.63
CA SER A 3 11.49 -18.15 32.50
C SER A 3 12.66 -19.11 32.69
N THR A 4 12.61 -20.22 31.97
CA THR A 4 13.76 -21.08 31.71
C THR A 4 14.81 -20.22 31.01
N LEU A 5 15.83 -19.79 31.77
CA LEU A 5 17.00 -19.14 31.20
C LEU A 5 17.63 -20.13 30.21
N LEU A 6 17.73 -19.73 28.94
CA LEU A 6 18.39 -20.50 27.90
C LEU A 6 19.83 -20.79 28.35
N THR A 7 20.08 -22.02 28.77
CA THR A 7 21.42 -22.58 28.82
C THR A 7 21.84 -22.91 27.39
N ASP A 8 23.00 -22.41 26.99
CA ASP A 8 23.63 -22.43 25.65
C ASP A 8 23.86 -23.84 25.03
N ASP A 9 23.40 -24.90 25.70
CA ASP A 9 23.61 -26.31 25.34
C ASP A 9 22.31 -27.04 24.93
N ALA A 10 21.17 -26.34 24.81
CA ALA A 10 19.96 -26.96 24.29
C ALA A 10 20.09 -27.15 22.76
N PRO A 11 19.81 -28.35 22.20
CA PRO A 11 19.84 -28.54 20.76
C PRO A 11 18.85 -27.59 20.10
N LEU A 12 19.34 -26.74 19.20
CA LEU A 12 18.52 -25.84 18.40
C LEU A 12 17.56 -26.66 17.55
N ASP A 13 16.29 -26.24 17.53
CA ASP A 13 15.30 -26.82 16.63
C ASP A 13 15.72 -26.45 15.19
N PRO A 14 15.90 -27.42 14.27
CA PRO A 14 16.24 -27.10 12.88
C PRO A 14 15.23 -26.18 12.19
N ASP A 15 13.99 -26.12 12.69
CA ASP A 15 12.98 -25.19 12.16
C ASP A 15 13.26 -23.73 12.55
N ASP A 16 13.93 -23.47 13.67
CA ASP A 16 14.27 -22.09 14.09
C ASP A 16 15.31 -21.46 13.13
N GLU A 17 16.28 -22.24 12.64
CA GLU A 17 17.26 -21.76 11.64
C GLU A 17 16.58 -21.41 10.31
N LEU A 18 15.63 -22.24 9.85
CA LEU A 18 14.86 -21.98 8.63
C LEU A 18 13.96 -20.75 8.75
N LEU A 19 13.35 -20.53 9.92
CA LEU A 19 12.51 -19.35 10.17
C LEU A 19 13.34 -18.06 10.24
N VAL A 20 14.53 -18.11 10.84
CA VAL A 20 15.44 -16.95 10.85
C VAL A 20 15.89 -16.61 9.44
N ALA A 21 16.33 -17.59 8.65
CA ALA A 21 16.70 -17.43 7.23
C ALA A 21 15.52 -16.98 6.34
N TYR A 22 14.28 -17.23 6.77
CA TYR A 22 13.09 -16.71 6.09
C TYR A 22 12.84 -15.23 6.41
N VAL A 23 13.07 -14.82 7.66
CA VAL A 23 12.87 -13.44 8.12
C VAL A 23 13.96 -12.50 7.59
N ASP A 24 15.20 -12.94 7.50
CA ASP A 24 16.31 -12.15 6.92
C ASP A 24 16.29 -12.12 5.38
N GLY A 25 15.52 -13.01 4.74
CA GLY A 25 15.38 -13.13 3.30
C GLY A 25 16.48 -13.96 2.61
N GLU A 26 17.35 -14.64 3.35
CA GLU A 26 18.45 -15.46 2.83
C GLU A 26 17.99 -16.85 2.34
N LEU A 27 16.75 -17.24 2.60
CA LEU A 27 16.22 -18.54 2.18
C LEU A 27 16.08 -18.66 0.64
N GLU A 28 16.67 -19.71 0.05
CA GLU A 28 16.54 -20.04 -1.39
C GLU A 28 15.07 -20.26 -1.80
N SER A 29 14.72 -19.94 -3.06
CA SER A 29 13.33 -19.95 -3.55
C SER A 29 12.57 -21.28 -3.36
N ASP A 30 13.25 -22.42 -3.56
CA ASP A 30 12.66 -23.75 -3.37
C ASP A 30 12.37 -24.06 -1.89
N LEU A 31 13.28 -23.68 -0.99
CA LEU A 31 13.11 -23.85 0.45
C LEU A 31 12.05 -22.89 0.99
N ARG A 32 12.00 -21.67 0.46
CA ARG A 32 10.98 -20.66 0.76
C ARG A 32 9.58 -21.16 0.45
N SER A 33 9.36 -21.70 -0.74
CA SER A 33 8.05 -22.24 -1.12
C SER A 33 7.63 -23.39 -0.21
N ARG A 34 8.55 -24.31 0.13
CA ARG A 34 8.26 -25.43 1.05
C ARG A 34 7.97 -24.96 2.48
N LEU A 35 8.69 -23.95 2.97
CA LEU A 35 8.47 -23.38 4.29
C LEU A 35 7.13 -22.65 4.35
N GLU A 36 6.75 -21.92 3.29
CA GLU A 36 5.45 -21.27 3.17
C GLU A 36 4.29 -22.27 3.19
N ASP A 37 4.43 -23.39 2.45
CA ASP A 37 3.47 -24.49 2.51
C ASP A 37 3.34 -25.07 3.93
N ARG A 38 4.45 -25.23 4.64
CA ARG A 38 4.46 -25.67 6.05
C ARG A 38 3.82 -24.64 6.97
N LEU A 39 4.10 -23.35 6.81
CA LEU A 39 3.47 -22.28 7.59
C LEU A 39 1.95 -22.29 7.40
N LEU A 40 1.44 -22.56 6.19
CA LEU A 40 0.00 -22.68 5.96
C LEU A 40 -0.60 -23.89 6.69
N ALA A 41 0.09 -25.03 6.71
CA ALA A 41 -0.40 -26.27 7.33
C ALA A 41 -0.21 -26.30 8.87
N GLU A 42 0.86 -25.73 9.40
CA GLU A 42 1.33 -25.89 10.77
C GLU A 42 1.12 -24.59 11.59
N GLU A 43 0.08 -24.56 12.41
CA GLU A 43 -0.22 -23.43 13.31
C GLU A 43 0.91 -23.15 14.32
N GLY A 44 1.63 -24.19 14.76
CA GLY A 44 2.76 -24.04 15.69
C GLY A 44 3.91 -23.24 15.08
N LEU A 45 4.27 -23.54 13.83
CA LEU A 45 5.32 -22.87 13.08
C LEU A 45 4.97 -21.39 12.82
N ARG A 46 3.70 -21.09 12.53
CA ARG A 46 3.22 -19.70 12.41
C ARG A 46 3.37 -18.89 13.71
N ARG A 47 3.05 -19.49 14.86
CA ARG A 47 3.25 -18.81 16.15
C ARG A 47 4.72 -18.55 16.42
N ARG A 48 5.59 -19.51 16.08
CA ARG A 48 7.04 -19.35 16.23
C ARG A 48 7.60 -18.23 15.36
N LEU A 49 7.17 -18.14 14.10
CA LEU A 49 7.51 -17.03 13.21
C LEU A 49 7.05 -15.68 13.78
N GLN A 50 5.84 -15.62 14.32
CA GLN A 50 5.30 -14.41 14.93
C GLN A 50 6.08 -13.99 16.20
N GLU A 51 6.52 -14.96 17.02
CA GLU A 51 7.39 -14.70 18.18
C GLU A 51 8.74 -14.15 17.75
N LEU A 52 9.36 -14.70 16.70
CA LEU A 52 10.61 -14.19 16.14
C LEU A 52 10.47 -12.76 15.61
N GLN A 53 9.42 -12.48 14.82
CA GLN A 53 9.12 -11.13 14.32
C GLN A 53 8.95 -10.12 15.45
N GLN A 54 8.18 -10.46 16.50
CA GLN A 54 8.04 -9.60 17.68
C GLN A 54 9.38 -9.35 18.39
N GLY A 55 10.27 -10.35 18.43
CA GLY A 55 11.62 -10.19 18.97
C GLY A 55 12.46 -9.18 18.18
N TRP A 56 12.35 -9.18 16.85
CA TRP A 56 13.01 -8.20 15.98
C TRP A 56 12.40 -6.81 16.09
N ASP A 57 11.07 -6.69 16.14
CA ASP A 57 10.39 -5.41 16.37
C ASP A 57 10.84 -4.76 17.69
N LEU A 58 11.02 -5.57 18.75
CA LEU A 58 11.56 -5.10 20.03
C LEU A 58 13.03 -4.67 19.94
N LEU A 59 13.82 -5.26 19.03
CA LEU A 59 15.20 -4.83 18.78
C LEU A 59 15.24 -3.46 18.09
N ASP A 60 14.30 -3.20 17.19
CA ASP A 60 14.14 -1.90 16.53
C ASP A 60 13.64 -0.80 17.47
N GLU A 61 12.91 -1.17 18.52
CA GLU A 61 12.49 -0.24 19.58
C GLU A 61 13.63 0.17 20.52
N PHE A 62 14.80 -0.46 20.47
CA PHE A 62 15.93 0.04 21.24
C PHE A 62 16.29 1.44 20.77
N PRO A 63 16.41 2.43 21.68
CA PRO A 63 16.78 3.78 21.31
C PRO A 63 18.10 3.70 20.55
N SER A 64 18.06 4.09 19.28
CA SER A 64 19.27 4.18 18.48
C SER A 64 20.23 5.04 19.27
N THR A 65 21.34 4.45 19.70
CA THR A 65 22.38 5.22 20.38
C THR A 65 22.90 6.17 19.31
N THR A 66 22.40 7.41 19.30
CA THR A 66 22.94 8.50 18.47
C THR A 66 24.45 8.39 18.60
N PRO A 67 25.17 8.14 17.49
CA PRO A 67 26.61 8.00 17.53
C PRO A 67 27.17 9.19 18.29
N CYS A 68 27.80 8.91 19.43
CA CYS A 68 28.45 9.94 20.22
C CYS A 68 29.45 10.63 19.28
N GLU A 69 29.20 11.89 18.91
CA GLU A 69 30.05 12.64 17.98
C GLU A 69 31.53 12.60 18.41
N LYS A 70 31.79 12.54 19.73
CA LYS A 70 33.14 12.39 20.29
C LYS A 70 33.81 11.06 19.98
N LEU A 71 33.05 9.97 19.84
CA LEU A 71 33.60 8.66 19.48
C LEU A 71 34.01 8.65 18.00
N VAL A 72 33.20 9.26 17.14
CA VAL A 72 33.52 9.43 15.71
C VAL A 72 34.74 10.36 15.55
N GLU A 73 34.78 11.48 16.30
CA GLU A 73 35.90 12.41 16.33
C GLU A 73 37.19 11.72 16.83
N SER A 74 37.11 10.95 17.92
CA SER A 74 38.25 10.20 18.46
C SER A 74 38.74 9.09 17.52
N THR A 75 37.86 8.44 16.77
CA THR A 75 38.25 7.39 15.82
C THR A 75 38.90 8.00 14.57
N LEU A 76 38.41 9.16 14.13
CA LEU A 76 38.98 9.89 13.00
C LEU A 76 40.33 10.53 13.38
N GLU A 77 40.48 11.02 14.61
CA GLU A 77 41.74 11.52 15.15
C GLU A 77 42.79 10.40 15.26
N LEU A 78 42.39 9.19 15.66
CA LEU A 78 43.29 8.03 15.71
C LEU A 78 43.76 7.59 14.32
N VAL A 79 42.88 7.59 13.31
CA VAL A 79 43.22 7.26 11.91
C VAL A 79 44.11 8.35 11.28
N VAL A 80 43.88 9.62 11.61
CA VAL A 80 44.72 10.74 11.16
C VAL A 80 46.10 10.71 11.84
N ALA A 81 46.17 10.28 13.11
CA ALA A 81 47.44 10.11 13.82
C ALA A 81 48.28 8.95 13.24
N ASP A 82 47.64 7.87 12.77
CA ASP A 82 48.35 6.72 12.16
C ASP A 82 48.86 7.02 10.73
N LEU A 83 48.19 7.93 10.02
CA LEU A 83 48.67 8.47 8.74
C LEU A 83 49.81 9.49 8.89
N ALA A 84 50.07 9.96 10.11
CA ALA A 84 51.10 10.93 10.44
C ALA A 84 52.37 10.29 11.03
N ILE A 85 52.86 9.18 10.46
CA ILE A 85 54.18 8.63 10.80
C ILE A 85 55.14 8.73 9.62
N PRO A 86 55.99 9.77 9.56
CA PRO A 86 57.32 9.66 8.97
C PRO A 86 58.30 9.26 10.09
N HIS A 87 58.60 7.97 10.22
CA HIS A 87 59.79 7.50 10.93
C HIS A 87 60.85 7.11 9.91
N ALA A 88 61.58 8.13 9.44
CA ALA A 88 62.85 7.95 8.75
C ALA A 88 63.99 8.12 9.77
N ASP A 89 64.49 7.00 10.28
CA ASP A 89 65.77 6.93 10.98
C ASP A 89 66.88 7.47 10.07
N THR A 90 67.33 8.70 10.34
CA THR A 90 68.42 9.34 9.63
C THR A 90 69.71 9.19 10.41
N SER A 91 70.45 8.14 10.09
CA SER A 91 71.88 8.05 10.38
C SER A 91 72.64 9.12 9.60
N ARG A 92 73.35 9.98 10.33
CA ARG A 92 74.19 11.08 9.82
C ARG A 92 75.20 10.59 8.77
N PRO A 93 75.46 11.42 7.74
CA PRO A 93 76.83 11.71 7.38
C PRO A 93 77.09 13.22 7.35
N ARG A 94 78.17 13.62 8.04
CA ARG A 94 78.81 14.93 7.94
C ARG A 94 79.57 14.98 6.62
N PHE A 95 79.09 15.69 5.60
CA PHE A 95 79.97 16.19 4.54
C PHE A 95 79.52 17.52 3.94
N ALA A 96 80.42 18.50 4.13
CA ALA A 96 80.84 19.56 3.22
C ALA A 96 79.76 20.33 2.43
N VAL A 97 79.52 21.53 2.96
CA VAL A 97 78.99 22.72 2.28
C VAL A 97 79.76 22.98 0.97
N THR A 98 79.10 22.82 -0.18
CA THR A 98 79.36 23.52 -1.47
C THR A 98 78.50 23.02 -2.68
N ARG A 99 77.51 22.12 -2.51
CA ARG A 99 76.65 21.59 -3.60
C ARG A 99 75.13 21.81 -3.43
N PHE A 100 74.71 22.94 -2.86
CA PHE A 100 73.33 23.21 -2.41
C PHE A 100 72.27 23.52 -3.51
N ARG A 101 72.54 23.24 -4.81
CA ARG A 101 71.56 23.49 -5.90
C ARG A 101 70.72 22.26 -6.27
N TRP A 102 71.25 21.05 -6.09
CA TRP A 102 70.54 19.82 -6.42
C TRP A 102 69.36 19.45 -5.51
N PRO A 103 69.40 19.61 -4.16
CA PRO A 103 68.24 19.27 -3.33
C PRO A 103 67.04 20.19 -3.55
N LEU A 104 67.28 21.43 -3.99
CA LEU A 104 66.23 22.39 -4.31
C LEU A 104 65.51 22.03 -5.63
N ILE A 105 66.25 21.49 -6.60
CA ILE A 105 65.68 20.97 -7.86
C ILE A 105 64.85 19.72 -7.60
N THR A 106 65.32 18.78 -6.76
CA THR A 106 64.54 17.57 -6.42
C THR A 106 63.27 17.90 -5.63
N LEU A 107 63.34 18.89 -4.73
CA LEU A 107 62.17 19.35 -3.98
C LEU A 107 61.16 20.05 -4.89
N LEU A 108 61.63 20.87 -5.83
CA LEU A 108 60.76 21.54 -6.81
C LEU A 108 60.13 20.54 -7.79
N LEU A 109 60.90 19.54 -8.25
CA LEU A 109 60.39 18.46 -9.11
C LEU A 109 59.36 17.59 -8.37
N SER A 110 59.61 17.27 -7.10
CA SER A 110 58.65 16.56 -6.24
C SER A 110 57.39 17.39 -5.99
N GLY A 111 57.52 18.70 -5.78
CA GLY A 111 56.38 19.60 -5.62
C GLY A 111 55.52 19.71 -6.88
N VAL A 112 56.15 19.80 -8.06
CA VAL A 112 55.42 19.78 -9.35
C VAL A 112 54.73 18.44 -9.56
N ALA A 113 55.38 17.32 -9.28
CA ALA A 113 54.76 15.99 -9.37
C ALA A 113 53.56 15.85 -8.42
N ALA A 114 53.66 16.38 -7.19
CA ALA A 114 52.57 16.39 -6.23
C ALA A 114 51.38 17.25 -6.71
N LEU A 115 51.63 18.43 -7.30
CA LEU A 115 50.59 19.28 -7.86
C LEU A 115 49.90 18.63 -9.07
N VAL A 116 50.66 17.98 -9.95
CA VAL A 116 50.09 17.23 -11.09
C VAL A 116 49.23 16.07 -10.60
N ALA A 117 49.70 15.30 -9.60
CA ALA A 117 48.94 14.21 -9.00
C ALA A 117 47.66 14.71 -8.30
N ALA A 118 47.74 15.81 -7.55
CA ALA A 118 46.57 16.42 -6.91
C ALA A 118 45.56 16.92 -7.96
N GLY A 119 46.04 17.56 -9.03
CA GLY A 119 45.20 17.99 -10.16
C GLY A 119 44.53 16.83 -10.89
N SER A 120 45.24 15.72 -11.12
CA SER A 120 44.66 14.53 -11.77
C SER A 120 43.62 13.84 -10.88
N ILE A 121 43.87 13.73 -9.57
CA ILE A 121 42.89 13.16 -8.62
C ILE A 121 41.65 14.05 -8.55
N TYR A 122 41.82 15.37 -8.49
CA TYR A 122 40.70 16.31 -8.48
C TYR A 122 39.87 16.21 -9.77
N ALA A 123 40.53 16.11 -10.93
CA ALA A 123 39.85 15.96 -12.21
C ALA A 123 39.05 14.65 -12.31
N VAL A 124 39.62 13.51 -11.88
CA VAL A 124 38.92 12.21 -11.87
C VAL A 124 37.73 12.23 -10.90
N ARG A 125 37.91 12.80 -9.69
CA ARG A 125 36.80 12.93 -8.73
C ARG A 125 35.70 13.85 -9.24
N ALA A 126 36.05 14.93 -9.92
CA ALA A 126 35.07 15.84 -10.49
C ALA A 126 34.26 15.17 -11.61
N THR A 127 34.89 14.35 -12.46
CA THR A 127 34.18 13.57 -13.48
C THR A 127 33.31 12.47 -12.88
N ASP A 128 33.81 11.77 -11.87
CA ASP A 128 33.05 10.71 -11.17
C ASP A 128 31.86 11.31 -10.41
N TYR A 129 32.01 12.50 -9.84
CA TYR A 129 30.90 13.19 -9.17
C TYR A 129 29.83 13.64 -10.17
N GLN A 130 30.23 14.15 -11.34
CA GLN A 130 29.28 14.51 -12.40
C GLN A 130 28.52 13.29 -12.93
N SER A 131 29.20 12.16 -13.16
CA SER A 131 28.53 10.93 -13.58
C SER A 131 27.59 10.38 -12.51
N GLN A 132 27.95 10.49 -11.22
CA GLN A 132 27.05 10.15 -10.12
C GLN A 132 25.80 11.02 -10.09
N LEU A 133 25.93 12.34 -10.32
CA LEU A 133 24.78 13.24 -10.41
C LEU A 133 23.90 12.92 -11.63
N GLU A 134 24.48 12.48 -12.74
CA GLU A 134 23.75 12.02 -13.92
C GLU A 134 22.97 10.73 -13.62
N ASP A 135 23.67 9.73 -13.09
CA ASP A 135 23.10 8.45 -12.67
C ASP A 135 22.04 8.61 -11.58
N LEU A 136 22.11 9.64 -10.73
CA LEU A 136 21.13 9.89 -9.68
C LEU A 136 19.71 10.12 -10.24
N ALA A 137 19.59 10.83 -11.38
CA ALA A 137 18.31 10.99 -12.06
C ALA A 137 17.80 9.69 -12.68
N ILE A 138 18.71 8.80 -13.08
CA ILE A 138 18.37 7.48 -13.59
C ILE A 138 17.89 6.60 -12.44
N ALA A 139 18.62 6.59 -11.32
CA ALA A 139 18.29 5.86 -10.11
C ALA A 139 16.94 6.28 -9.53
N GLU A 140 16.59 7.57 -9.63
CA GLU A 140 15.28 8.07 -9.20
C GLU A 140 14.12 7.33 -9.87
N ASN A 141 14.31 6.89 -11.12
CA ASN A 141 13.34 6.16 -11.94
C ASN A 141 13.79 4.73 -12.22
N ILE A 142 14.59 4.14 -11.32
CA ILE A 142 15.18 2.81 -11.50
C ILE A 142 14.14 1.75 -11.87
N ASP A 143 13.00 1.72 -11.19
CA ASP A 143 11.95 0.72 -11.43
C ASP A 143 11.30 0.90 -12.80
N ALA A 144 11.14 2.15 -13.25
CA ALA A 144 10.59 2.45 -14.58
C ALA A 144 11.54 1.96 -15.69
N TYR A 145 12.85 2.21 -15.56
CA TYR A 145 13.84 1.75 -16.54
C TYR A 145 14.10 0.24 -16.49
N TYR A 146 14.03 -0.36 -15.30
CA TYR A 146 14.24 -1.79 -15.12
C TYR A 146 13.08 -2.61 -15.71
N TYR A 147 11.83 -2.28 -15.37
CA TYR A 147 10.66 -3.03 -15.86
C TYR A 147 10.16 -2.55 -17.24
N GLY A 148 10.41 -1.29 -17.60
CA GLY A 148 10.00 -0.69 -18.87
C GLY A 148 11.01 -0.84 -20.01
N ARG A 149 11.87 -1.86 -19.97
CA ARG A 149 12.91 -2.09 -20.99
C ARG A 149 12.34 -2.26 -22.40
N ASP A 150 11.16 -2.85 -22.51
CA ASP A 150 10.46 -3.01 -23.78
C ASP A 150 9.72 -1.72 -24.15
N LEU A 151 10.42 -0.83 -24.87
CA LEU A 151 9.86 0.45 -25.32
C LEU A 151 8.67 0.27 -26.28
N GLN A 152 8.57 -0.87 -26.98
CA GLN A 152 7.42 -1.14 -27.83
C GLN A 152 6.19 -1.45 -26.98
N LEU A 153 6.34 -2.26 -25.92
CA LEU A 153 5.27 -2.48 -24.95
C LEU A 153 4.80 -1.16 -24.31
N MET A 154 5.73 -0.28 -23.93
CA MET A 154 5.37 1.02 -23.34
C MET A 154 4.56 1.88 -24.32
N ARG A 155 4.92 1.88 -25.61
CA ARG A 155 4.12 2.54 -26.65
C ARG A 155 2.75 1.90 -26.83
N ASP A 156 2.70 0.57 -26.86
CA ASP A 156 1.44 -0.16 -27.01
C ASP A 156 0.49 0.11 -25.83
N LEU A 157 1.02 0.25 -24.61
CA LEU A 157 0.25 0.66 -23.42
C LEU A 157 -0.18 2.13 -23.49
N ALA A 158 0.72 3.03 -23.88
CA ALA A 158 0.41 4.46 -24.03
C ALA A 158 -0.67 4.72 -25.10
N LEU A 159 -0.73 3.89 -26.15
CA LEU A 159 -1.75 3.93 -27.19
C LEU A 159 -3.05 3.20 -26.80
N ASN A 160 -3.07 2.48 -25.67
CA ASN A 160 -4.25 1.77 -25.20
C ASN A 160 -5.11 2.69 -24.31
N ASP A 161 -6.23 3.15 -24.87
CA ASP A 161 -7.17 4.05 -24.18
C ASP A 161 -7.71 3.46 -22.87
N SER A 162 -8.03 2.16 -22.86
CA SER A 162 -8.54 1.47 -21.66
C SER A 162 -7.52 1.43 -20.53
N TRP A 163 -6.23 1.23 -20.86
CA TRP A 163 -5.15 1.27 -19.88
C TRP A 163 -4.95 2.70 -19.34
N THR A 164 -4.89 3.70 -20.22
CA THR A 164 -4.66 5.10 -19.82
C THR A 164 -5.77 5.62 -18.90
N LYS A 165 -7.04 5.33 -19.20
CA LYS A 165 -8.17 5.69 -18.34
C LYS A 165 -8.17 4.95 -17.01
N MET A 166 -7.82 3.66 -17.02
CA MET A 166 -7.66 2.88 -15.79
C MET A 166 -6.57 3.49 -14.89
N ILE A 167 -5.40 3.81 -15.44
CA ILE A 167 -4.31 4.46 -14.68
C ILE A 167 -4.74 5.83 -14.16
N THR A 168 -5.49 6.61 -14.95
CA THR A 168 -6.07 7.89 -14.52
C THR A 168 -7.01 7.70 -13.34
N ALA A 169 -7.93 6.73 -13.41
CA ALA A 169 -8.81 6.40 -12.29
C ALA A 169 -8.02 5.96 -11.04
N MET A 170 -6.97 5.14 -11.20
CA MET A 170 -6.10 4.75 -10.08
C MET A 170 -5.40 5.95 -9.43
N LYS A 171 -4.93 6.92 -10.23
CA LYS A 171 -4.33 8.17 -9.75
C LYS A 171 -5.36 9.03 -8.98
N GLU A 172 -6.58 9.18 -9.51
CA GLU A 172 -7.66 9.95 -8.88
C GLU A 172 -8.09 9.37 -7.53
N ILE A 173 -8.09 8.04 -7.41
CA ILE A 173 -8.42 7.33 -6.17
C ILE A 173 -7.23 7.33 -5.19
N GLY A 174 -6.03 7.73 -5.63
CA GLY A 174 -4.81 7.70 -4.83
C GLY A 174 -4.21 6.31 -4.64
N ASP A 175 -4.64 5.33 -5.45
CA ASP A 175 -4.16 3.95 -5.42
C ASP A 175 -2.84 3.79 -6.17
N LEU A 176 -2.59 4.67 -7.13
CA LEU A 176 -1.34 4.77 -7.88
C LEU A 176 -0.77 6.17 -7.73
N SER A 177 0.31 6.30 -6.98
CA SER A 177 1.10 7.52 -6.90
C SER A 177 2.42 7.27 -7.60
N PRO A 178 2.61 7.72 -8.86
CA PRO A 178 3.91 7.60 -9.50
C PRO A 178 4.95 8.34 -8.65
N PRO A 179 6.22 7.90 -8.66
CA PRO A 179 7.27 8.59 -7.93
C PRO A 179 7.32 10.05 -8.38
N LYS A 180 7.16 10.97 -7.43
CA LYS A 180 7.32 12.41 -7.70
C LYS A 180 8.75 12.66 -8.17
N ALA A 181 8.89 13.33 -9.31
CA ALA A 181 10.18 13.76 -9.83
C ALA A 181 10.87 14.73 -8.83
N MET A 182 12.06 14.38 -8.36
CA MET A 182 12.87 15.15 -7.40
C MET A 182 14.03 15.85 -8.10
N VAL A 183 14.83 15.10 -8.87
CA VAL A 183 16.04 15.59 -9.53
C VAL A 183 16.08 15.25 -11.03
N ALA A 184 15.25 14.31 -11.48
CA ALA A 184 15.23 13.85 -12.87
C ALA A 184 14.94 14.95 -13.89
N THR A 185 14.09 15.91 -13.55
CA THR A 185 13.73 17.05 -14.41
C THR A 185 14.70 18.23 -14.29
N VAL A 186 15.61 18.19 -13.31
CA VAL A 186 16.60 19.25 -13.05
C VAL A 186 17.85 19.01 -13.89
N LYS A 187 18.42 20.08 -14.44
CA LYS A 187 19.70 20.02 -15.18
C LYS A 187 20.83 19.54 -14.26
N THR A 188 21.75 18.73 -14.78
CA THR A 188 22.84 18.14 -13.98
C THR A 188 23.61 19.16 -13.14
N SER A 189 23.85 20.37 -13.65
CA SER A 189 24.56 21.44 -12.95
C SER A 189 23.80 22.05 -11.76
N GLU A 190 22.48 21.91 -11.71
CA GLU A 190 21.59 22.49 -10.69
C GLU A 190 21.09 21.41 -9.70
N ARG A 191 21.48 20.14 -9.89
CA ARG A 191 20.98 19.02 -9.07
C ARG A 191 21.47 19.07 -7.63
N GLU A 192 22.69 19.52 -7.39
CA GLU A 192 23.25 19.65 -6.05
C GLU A 192 22.39 20.61 -5.20
N ASP A 193 22.14 21.82 -5.73
CA ASP A 193 21.25 22.80 -5.10
C ASP A 193 19.83 22.24 -4.91
N ALA A 194 19.30 21.51 -5.90
CA ALA A 194 17.98 20.88 -5.77
C ALA A 194 17.93 19.87 -4.62
N ILE A 195 18.95 19.02 -4.48
CA ILE A 195 19.06 18.04 -3.39
C ILE A 195 19.12 18.73 -2.03
N GLU A 196 19.81 19.87 -1.91
CA GLU A 196 19.87 20.64 -0.66
C GLU A 196 18.49 21.16 -0.22
N THR A 197 17.62 21.48 -1.18
CA THR A 197 16.26 21.96 -0.90
C THR A 197 15.24 20.85 -0.60
N LEU A 198 15.57 19.58 -0.87
CA LEU A 198 14.68 18.45 -0.64
C LEU A 198 14.43 18.24 0.86
N SER A 199 13.18 17.89 1.20
CA SER A 199 12.83 17.49 2.55
C SER A 199 13.63 16.26 2.99
N LEU A 200 13.76 16.04 4.30
CA LEU A 200 14.47 14.86 4.83
C LEU A 200 13.87 13.54 4.30
N VAL A 201 12.55 13.50 4.14
CA VAL A 201 11.83 12.32 3.60
C VAL A 201 12.17 12.10 2.12
N GLU A 202 12.15 13.15 1.30
CA GLU A 202 12.50 13.05 -0.13
C GLU A 202 13.98 12.63 -0.32
N ARG A 203 14.90 13.19 0.47
CA ARG A 203 16.32 12.78 0.44
C ARG A 203 16.51 11.31 0.83
N ALA A 204 15.81 10.83 1.85
CA ALA A 204 15.89 9.42 2.26
C ALA A 204 15.33 8.49 1.16
N GLN A 205 14.25 8.88 0.49
CA GLN A 205 13.72 8.14 -0.65
C GLN A 205 14.71 8.10 -1.82
N LEU A 206 15.32 9.24 -2.15
CA LEU A 206 16.32 9.33 -3.22
C LEU A 206 17.57 8.51 -2.90
N ASP A 207 18.08 8.56 -1.66
CA ASP A 207 19.19 7.75 -1.18
C ASP A 207 18.89 6.24 -1.25
N SER A 208 17.67 5.84 -0.86
CA SER A 208 17.24 4.44 -0.98
C SER A 208 17.26 3.96 -2.44
N ARG A 209 16.76 4.78 -3.38
CA ARG A 209 16.78 4.44 -4.81
C ARG A 209 18.20 4.42 -5.38
N TRP A 210 19.05 5.36 -4.96
CA TRP A 210 20.47 5.39 -5.32
C TRP A 210 21.20 4.14 -4.86
N LYS A 211 21.02 3.74 -3.60
CA LYS A 211 21.58 2.50 -3.05
C LYS A 211 21.12 1.28 -3.83
N ARG A 212 19.83 1.18 -4.15
CA ARG A 212 19.30 0.10 -5.01
C ARG A 212 20.01 0.06 -6.36
N PHE A 213 20.14 1.20 -7.04
CA PHE A 213 20.85 1.29 -8.33
C PHE A 213 22.31 0.84 -8.23
N THR A 214 23.07 1.38 -7.27
CA THR A 214 24.49 1.05 -7.09
C THR A 214 24.73 -0.39 -6.62
N SER A 215 23.74 -1.02 -5.98
CA SER A 215 23.81 -2.42 -5.56
C SER A 215 23.60 -3.41 -6.70
N LEU A 216 23.07 -2.95 -7.85
CA LEU A 216 22.90 -3.80 -9.02
C LEU A 216 24.25 -4.18 -9.63
N PRO A 217 24.38 -5.37 -10.26
CA PRO A 217 25.54 -5.70 -11.06
C PRO A 217 25.80 -4.65 -12.15
N GLU A 218 27.06 -4.33 -12.43
CA GLU A 218 27.46 -3.43 -13.53
C GLU A 218 26.74 -3.67 -14.88
N PRO A 219 26.55 -4.91 -15.37
CA PRO A 219 25.80 -5.11 -16.61
C PRO A 219 24.34 -4.67 -16.50
N ASP A 220 23.70 -4.76 -15.33
CA ASP A 220 22.34 -4.27 -15.11
C ASP A 220 22.29 -2.74 -15.04
N GLN A 221 23.23 -2.12 -14.34
CA GLN A 221 23.35 -0.65 -14.32
C GLN A 221 23.51 -0.11 -15.75
N GLN A 222 24.38 -0.73 -16.55
CA GLN A 222 24.60 -0.33 -17.93
C GLN A 222 23.35 -0.49 -18.80
N ARG A 223 22.61 -1.60 -18.64
CA ARG A 223 21.31 -1.81 -19.32
C ARG A 223 20.29 -0.73 -18.96
N ILE A 224 20.23 -0.33 -17.70
CA ILE A 224 19.35 0.75 -17.23
C ILE A 224 19.76 2.09 -17.85
N ARG A 225 21.05 2.42 -17.88
CA ARG A 225 21.57 3.64 -18.53
C ARG A 225 21.20 3.67 -20.02
N GLU A 226 21.43 2.57 -20.73
CA GLU A 226 21.06 2.43 -22.16
C GLU A 226 19.56 2.62 -22.38
N THR A 227 18.72 2.08 -21.50
CA THR A 227 17.26 2.26 -21.56
C THR A 227 16.90 3.73 -21.33
N ALA A 228 17.50 4.38 -20.33
CA ALA A 228 17.26 5.80 -20.04
C ALA A 228 17.67 6.71 -21.20
N ASP A 229 18.80 6.45 -21.85
CA ASP A 229 19.25 7.19 -23.03
C ASP A 229 18.36 6.94 -24.25
N ALA A 230 17.88 5.70 -24.43
CA ALA A 230 16.94 5.35 -25.49
C ALA A 230 15.59 6.06 -25.33
N VAL A 231 15.10 6.22 -24.09
CA VAL A 231 13.89 7.00 -23.76
C VAL A 231 14.12 8.48 -24.00
N ARG A 232 15.23 9.04 -23.51
CA ARG A 232 15.58 10.47 -23.68
C ARG A 232 15.72 10.87 -25.16
N SER A 233 16.10 9.93 -26.01
CA SER A 233 16.25 10.14 -27.45
C SER A 233 14.91 10.11 -28.21
N GLN A 234 13.80 9.75 -27.57
CA GLN A 234 12.49 9.75 -28.21
C GLN A 234 11.89 11.17 -28.28
N PRO A 235 11.12 11.52 -29.33
CA PRO A 235 10.40 12.79 -29.40
C PRO A 235 9.39 13.00 -28.26
N ASP A 236 8.88 11.91 -27.69
CA ASP A 236 7.86 11.83 -26.63
C ASP A 236 8.43 11.31 -25.30
N ALA A 237 9.71 11.62 -25.01
CA ALA A 237 10.44 11.12 -23.85
C ALA A 237 9.69 11.26 -22.51
N ASP A 238 9.04 12.40 -22.26
CA ASP A 238 8.33 12.64 -21.00
C ASP A 238 7.09 11.74 -20.85
N ALA A 239 6.29 11.62 -21.92
CA ALA A 239 5.10 10.76 -21.92
C ALA A 239 5.48 9.27 -21.84
N MET A 240 6.59 8.89 -22.47
CA MET A 240 7.16 7.55 -22.37
C MET A 240 7.59 7.23 -20.94
N LEU A 241 8.32 8.15 -20.30
CA LEU A 241 8.76 7.99 -18.91
C LEU A 241 7.57 7.91 -17.95
N GLU A 242 6.55 8.74 -18.13
CA GLU A 242 5.31 8.68 -17.34
C GLU A 242 4.62 7.31 -17.49
N THR A 243 4.56 6.79 -18.73
CA THR A 243 3.99 5.47 -19.00
C THR A 243 4.81 4.37 -18.30
N MET A 244 6.14 4.44 -18.34
CA MET A 244 7.02 3.48 -17.67
C MET A 244 6.88 3.53 -16.14
N GLN A 245 6.74 4.72 -15.55
CA GLN A 245 6.48 4.89 -14.12
C GLN A 245 5.10 4.34 -13.71
N ALA A 246 4.07 4.60 -14.52
CA ALA A 246 2.74 4.07 -14.27
C ALA A 246 2.72 2.54 -14.42
N TYR A 247 3.41 2.01 -15.41
CA TYR A 247 3.55 0.56 -15.61
C TYR A 247 4.28 -0.10 -14.45
N SER A 248 5.40 0.44 -13.96
CA SER A 248 6.12 -0.15 -12.83
C SER A 248 5.28 -0.18 -11.56
N ALA A 249 4.54 0.90 -11.26
CA ALA A 249 3.62 0.94 -10.12
C ALA A 249 2.44 -0.02 -10.29
N TRP A 250 1.85 -0.10 -11.49
CA TRP A 250 0.74 -1.01 -11.79
C TRP A 250 1.18 -2.47 -11.75
N ARG A 251 2.36 -2.80 -12.27
CA ARG A 251 2.95 -4.15 -12.30
C ARG A 251 3.02 -4.79 -10.92
N GLU A 252 3.35 -4.01 -9.88
CA GLU A 252 3.40 -4.51 -8.50
C GLU A 252 2.03 -4.92 -7.94
N THR A 253 0.94 -4.46 -8.56
CA THR A 253 -0.43 -4.88 -8.19
C THR A 253 -0.86 -6.20 -8.85
N LEU A 254 -0.09 -6.68 -9.84
CA LEU A 254 -0.43 -7.86 -10.64
C LEU A 254 0.05 -9.16 -9.99
N SER A 255 -0.68 -10.26 -10.26
CA SER A 255 -0.20 -11.60 -9.92
C SER A 255 1.09 -11.93 -10.68
N SER A 256 1.91 -12.83 -10.13
CA SER A 256 3.14 -13.28 -10.80
C SER A 256 2.87 -13.86 -12.18
N ASP A 257 1.85 -14.72 -12.31
CA ASP A 257 1.45 -15.34 -13.60
C ASP A 257 1.09 -14.30 -14.67
N LEU A 258 0.43 -13.20 -14.31
CA LEU A 258 0.13 -12.12 -15.27
C LEU A 258 1.38 -11.32 -15.64
N ARG A 259 2.28 -11.06 -14.67
CA ARG A 259 3.55 -10.37 -14.93
C ARG A 259 4.40 -11.15 -15.94
N ASP A 260 4.56 -12.45 -15.71
CA ASP A 260 5.36 -13.31 -16.57
C ASP A 260 4.80 -13.37 -18.00
N LYS A 261 3.46 -13.44 -18.14
CA LYS A 261 2.80 -13.44 -19.46
C LYS A 261 2.88 -12.11 -20.18
N ILE A 262 2.82 -10.98 -19.45
CA ILE A 262 3.02 -9.65 -20.04
C ILE A 262 4.48 -9.49 -20.52
N GLU A 263 5.44 -10.07 -19.80
CA GLU A 263 6.86 -10.05 -20.15
C GLU A 263 7.27 -11.12 -21.19
N SER A 264 6.36 -12.03 -21.55
CA SER A 264 6.57 -13.06 -22.58
C SER A 264 6.92 -12.45 -23.94
N ASP A 265 7.81 -13.12 -24.69
CA ASP A 265 8.17 -12.78 -26.07
C ASP A 265 7.01 -13.05 -27.07
N GLN A 266 5.97 -13.78 -26.65
CA GLN A 266 4.83 -14.12 -27.49
C GLN A 266 3.81 -12.98 -27.53
N ILE A 267 3.72 -12.28 -28.66
CA ILE A 267 2.86 -11.09 -28.84
C ILE A 267 1.39 -11.36 -28.49
N GLU A 268 0.84 -12.51 -28.89
CA GLU A 268 -0.58 -12.82 -28.65
C GLU A 268 -0.86 -13.16 -27.18
N GLU A 269 0.03 -13.90 -26.52
CA GLU A 269 -0.06 -14.19 -25.08
C GLU A 269 0.04 -12.91 -24.26
N ARG A 270 1.00 -12.05 -24.61
CA ARG A 270 1.19 -10.74 -24.00
C ARG A 270 -0.05 -9.87 -24.12
N ARG A 271 -0.65 -9.76 -25.31
CA ARG A 271 -1.86 -8.95 -25.53
C ARG A 271 -3.05 -9.42 -24.70
N GLU A 272 -3.27 -10.73 -24.65
CA GLU A 272 -4.36 -11.29 -23.84
C GLU A 272 -4.09 -11.10 -22.34
N ALA A 273 -2.84 -11.25 -21.89
CA ALA A 273 -2.46 -11.01 -20.50
C ALA A 273 -2.62 -9.54 -20.08
N ILE A 274 -2.23 -8.59 -20.94
CA ILE A 274 -2.46 -7.15 -20.70
C ILE A 274 -3.96 -6.87 -20.56
N LYS A 275 -4.78 -7.40 -21.47
CA LYS A 275 -6.23 -7.23 -21.43
C LYS A 275 -6.83 -7.80 -20.14
N GLN A 276 -6.45 -9.03 -19.79
CA GLN A 276 -6.88 -9.68 -18.55
C GLN A 276 -6.46 -8.89 -17.30
N ALA A 277 -5.23 -8.37 -17.29
CA ALA A 277 -4.70 -7.56 -16.19
C ALA A 277 -5.47 -6.23 -16.06
N ILE A 278 -5.79 -5.57 -17.18
CA ILE A 278 -6.62 -4.36 -17.20
C ILE A 278 -8.01 -4.67 -16.64
N ASP A 279 -8.68 -5.72 -17.10
CA ASP A 279 -10.02 -6.09 -16.64
C ASP A 279 -10.05 -6.38 -15.12
N GLN A 280 -9.04 -7.11 -14.61
CA GLN A 280 -8.91 -7.40 -13.18
C GLN A 280 -8.66 -6.14 -12.35
N THR A 281 -7.78 -5.26 -12.85
CA THR A 281 -7.44 -4.01 -12.17
C THR A 281 -8.64 -3.07 -12.17
N GLN A 282 -9.33 -2.90 -13.30
CA GLN A 282 -10.55 -2.10 -13.39
C GLN A 282 -11.61 -2.58 -12.39
N TYR A 283 -11.82 -3.89 -12.25
CA TYR A 283 -12.73 -4.45 -11.24
C TYR A 283 -12.30 -4.12 -9.80
N ALA A 284 -11.00 -4.23 -9.49
CA ALA A 284 -10.46 -3.86 -8.19
C ALA A 284 -10.64 -2.35 -7.90
N VAL A 285 -10.40 -1.51 -8.92
CA VAL A 285 -10.57 -0.05 -8.89
C VAL A 285 -12.04 0.34 -8.69
N SER A 286 -12.98 -0.31 -9.38
CA SER A 286 -14.44 -0.14 -9.16
C SER A 286 -14.81 -0.37 -7.70
N LYS A 287 -14.23 -1.39 -7.06
CA LYS A 287 -14.48 -1.67 -5.65
C LYS A 287 -13.80 -0.65 -4.72
N ARG A 288 -12.53 -0.29 -4.97
CA ARG A 288 -11.77 0.67 -4.15
C ARG A 288 -12.36 2.08 -4.23
N SER A 289 -12.78 2.53 -5.43
CA SER A 289 -13.40 3.85 -5.63
C SER A 289 -14.63 4.06 -4.73
N SER A 290 -15.42 3.00 -4.48
CA SER A 290 -16.57 3.08 -3.56
C SER A 290 -16.17 3.57 -2.17
N LEU A 291 -14.98 3.18 -1.69
CA LEU A 291 -14.47 3.55 -0.37
C LEU A 291 -14.02 5.02 -0.31
N ASN A 292 -13.77 5.65 -1.45
CA ASN A 292 -13.32 7.03 -1.54
C ASN A 292 -14.43 8.01 -1.93
N LEU A 293 -15.69 7.55 -1.96
CA LEU A 293 -16.85 8.42 -2.20
C LEU A 293 -16.94 9.51 -1.13
N SER A 294 -17.20 10.74 -1.58
CA SER A 294 -17.46 11.90 -0.73
C SER A 294 -18.81 11.77 -0.02
N ASP A 295 -19.00 12.48 1.10
CA ASP A 295 -20.29 12.48 1.80
C ASP A 295 -21.43 13.00 0.91
N ASP A 296 -21.17 14.00 0.04
CA ASP A 296 -22.16 14.50 -0.93
C ASP A 296 -22.56 13.41 -1.94
N SER A 297 -21.58 12.66 -2.47
CA SER A 297 -21.82 11.53 -3.38
C SER A 297 -22.67 10.45 -2.70
N ILE A 298 -22.37 10.13 -1.43
CA ILE A 298 -23.13 9.17 -0.62
C ILE A 298 -24.57 9.65 -0.39
N GLU A 299 -24.79 10.94 -0.10
CA GLU A 299 -26.15 11.49 0.07
C GLU A 299 -26.95 11.46 -1.22
N ARG A 300 -26.33 11.81 -2.36
CA ARG A 300 -26.93 11.72 -3.68
C ARG A 300 -27.35 10.28 -3.96
N ILE A 301 -26.42 9.33 -3.92
CA ILE A 301 -26.73 7.92 -4.19
C ILE A 301 -27.82 7.41 -3.25
N ALA A 302 -27.78 7.78 -1.95
CA ALA A 302 -28.82 7.42 -1.01
C ALA A 302 -30.19 7.98 -1.42
N PHE A 303 -30.25 9.23 -1.87
CA PHE A 303 -31.47 9.83 -2.39
C PHE A 303 -32.02 9.05 -3.60
N ALA A 304 -31.19 8.70 -4.59
CA ALA A 304 -31.64 7.87 -5.73
C ALA A 304 -32.18 6.51 -5.27
N LEU A 305 -31.50 5.84 -4.34
CA LEU A 305 -31.95 4.55 -3.81
C LEU A 305 -33.34 4.65 -3.15
N HIS A 306 -33.63 5.73 -2.42
CA HIS A 306 -34.96 5.96 -1.87
C HIS A 306 -36.00 6.24 -2.95
N GLN A 307 -35.65 6.97 -4.02
CA GLN A 307 -36.56 7.19 -5.15
C GLN A 307 -36.88 5.88 -5.88
N ILE A 308 -35.86 5.03 -6.11
CA ILE A 308 -36.04 3.70 -6.68
C ILE A 308 -37.00 2.86 -5.82
N LEU A 309 -36.82 2.86 -4.49
CA LEU A 309 -37.73 2.16 -3.59
C LEU A 309 -39.16 2.67 -3.71
N LYS A 310 -39.36 4.00 -3.70
CA LYS A 310 -40.69 4.62 -3.85
C LYS A 310 -41.35 4.26 -5.18
N GLN A 311 -40.57 4.27 -6.27
CA GLN A 311 -41.06 3.91 -7.59
C GLN A 311 -41.53 2.45 -7.62
N ARG A 312 -40.73 1.51 -7.09
CA ARG A 312 -41.13 0.09 -6.98
C ARG A 312 -42.41 -0.11 -6.18
N LEU A 313 -42.61 0.64 -5.10
CA LEU A 313 -43.85 0.60 -4.32
C LEU A 313 -45.05 1.15 -5.11
N ALA A 314 -44.85 2.23 -5.86
CA ALA A 314 -45.89 2.80 -6.73
C ALA A 314 -46.27 1.85 -7.87
N ASP A 315 -45.31 1.13 -8.44
CA ASP A 315 -45.51 0.14 -9.49
C ASP A 315 -46.11 -1.18 -8.98
N GLY A 316 -46.31 -1.30 -7.66
CA GLY A 316 -46.95 -2.47 -7.05
C GLY A 316 -46.04 -3.71 -6.97
N ASP A 317 -44.72 -3.55 -6.89
CA ASP A 317 -43.80 -4.67 -6.66
C ASP A 317 -44.15 -5.37 -5.34
N GLN A 318 -44.77 -6.55 -5.46
CA GLN A 318 -45.28 -7.31 -4.32
C GLN A 318 -44.16 -7.77 -3.38
N ALA A 319 -42.96 -8.08 -3.89
CA ALA A 319 -41.87 -8.56 -3.06
C ALA A 319 -41.32 -7.42 -2.18
N THR A 320 -41.12 -6.25 -2.77
CA THR A 320 -40.72 -5.03 -2.05
C THR A 320 -41.78 -4.60 -1.03
N THR A 321 -43.06 -4.59 -1.42
CA THR A 321 -44.17 -4.25 -0.52
C THR A 321 -44.26 -5.19 0.68
N ARG A 322 -44.17 -6.51 0.44
CA ARG A 322 -44.16 -7.53 1.51
C ARG A 322 -42.95 -7.39 2.44
N SER A 323 -41.77 -7.07 1.88
CA SER A 323 -40.55 -6.84 2.65
C SER A 323 -40.72 -5.70 3.66
N ILE A 324 -41.20 -4.54 3.21
CA ILE A 324 -41.45 -3.38 4.08
C ILE A 324 -42.55 -3.69 5.10
N ALA A 325 -43.68 -4.26 4.68
CA ALA A 325 -44.79 -4.59 5.57
C ALA A 325 -44.37 -5.57 6.68
N ARG A 326 -43.45 -6.49 6.39
CA ARG A 326 -42.88 -7.40 7.38
C ARG A 326 -41.92 -6.68 8.34
N LEU A 327 -41.01 -5.86 7.82
CA LEU A 327 -40.00 -5.18 8.63
C LEU A 327 -40.61 -4.12 9.55
N THR A 328 -41.64 -3.41 9.08
CA THR A 328 -42.39 -2.42 9.89
C THR A 328 -43.10 -3.03 11.11
N GLN A 329 -43.28 -4.35 11.18
CA GLN A 329 -43.76 -5.03 12.39
C GLN A 329 -42.71 -5.08 13.50
N PHE A 330 -41.42 -4.94 13.16
CA PHE A 330 -40.29 -5.10 14.09
C PHE A 330 -39.46 -3.83 14.29
N THR A 331 -39.64 -2.82 13.43
CA THR A 331 -38.88 -1.57 13.46
C THR A 331 -39.70 -0.41 12.87
N ASP A 332 -39.25 0.83 13.06
CA ASP A 332 -39.84 2.01 12.42
C ASP A 332 -39.77 1.95 10.88
N THR A 333 -40.62 2.74 10.22
CA THR A 333 -40.73 2.77 8.75
C THR A 333 -39.43 3.14 8.05
N LYS A 334 -38.68 4.13 8.55
CA LYS A 334 -37.44 4.56 7.90
C LYS A 334 -36.38 3.46 7.93
N ARG A 335 -36.27 2.75 9.05
CA ARG A 335 -35.36 1.62 9.18
C ARG A 335 -35.81 0.42 8.37
N ALA A 336 -37.13 0.18 8.28
CA ALA A 336 -37.67 -0.85 7.38
C ALA A 336 -37.32 -0.54 5.92
N GLU A 337 -37.51 0.71 5.47
CA GLU A 337 -37.11 1.17 4.13
C GLU A 337 -35.61 0.95 3.89
N MET A 338 -34.75 1.38 4.81
CA MET A 338 -33.29 1.22 4.66
C MET A 338 -32.85 -0.25 4.60
N ILE A 339 -33.47 -1.12 5.41
CA ILE A 339 -33.20 -2.57 5.35
C ILE A 339 -33.67 -3.15 4.01
N THR A 340 -34.82 -2.73 3.50
CA THR A 340 -35.31 -3.13 2.18
C THR A 340 -34.41 -2.62 1.06
N ILE A 341 -33.93 -1.38 1.11
CA ILE A 341 -32.91 -0.85 0.18
C ILE A 341 -31.65 -1.73 0.23
N GLY A 342 -31.18 -2.08 1.42
CA GLY A 342 -30.05 -3.00 1.54
C GLY A 342 -30.29 -4.36 0.89
N ALA A 343 -31.49 -4.92 1.03
CA ALA A 343 -31.87 -6.16 0.34
C ALA A 343 -31.87 -6.02 -1.19
N ILE A 344 -32.31 -4.87 -1.72
CA ILE A 344 -32.30 -4.57 -3.16
C ILE A 344 -30.85 -4.40 -3.68
N VAL A 345 -30.00 -3.72 -2.92
CA VAL A 345 -28.62 -3.41 -3.33
C VAL A 345 -27.71 -4.64 -3.27
N PHE A 346 -27.67 -5.35 -2.15
CA PHE A 346 -26.82 -6.54 -1.98
C PHE A 346 -27.36 -7.78 -2.69
N GLY A 347 -28.65 -7.81 -3.04
CA GLY A 347 -29.29 -8.93 -3.71
C GLY A 347 -29.05 -10.28 -3.02
N ASP A 348 -28.84 -11.33 -3.82
CA ASP A 348 -28.50 -12.67 -3.33
C ASP A 348 -26.98 -12.90 -3.13
N MET A 349 -26.15 -11.90 -3.38
CA MET A 349 -24.68 -12.04 -3.36
C MET A 349 -24.07 -12.29 -1.95
N GLY A 350 -24.88 -12.38 -0.89
CA GLY A 350 -24.37 -12.18 0.46
C GLY A 350 -24.55 -13.31 1.49
N ARG A 351 -25.11 -14.49 1.20
CA ARG A 351 -25.22 -15.51 2.27
C ARG A 351 -23.87 -16.05 2.74
N GLY A 352 -22.82 -15.96 1.91
CA GLY A 352 -21.44 -16.31 2.27
C GLY A 352 -20.78 -15.25 3.15
N ASP A 353 -20.75 -13.99 2.68
CA ASP A 353 -20.03 -12.90 3.37
C ASP A 353 -20.72 -12.38 4.62
N LEU A 354 -22.07 -12.42 4.69
CA LEU A 354 -22.80 -12.07 5.90
C LEU A 354 -22.57 -13.10 7.03
N ARG A 355 -22.25 -14.36 6.69
CA ARG A 355 -22.11 -15.46 7.65
C ARG A 355 -20.75 -15.44 8.38
N ASN A 356 -19.73 -14.81 7.81
CA ASN A 356 -18.42 -14.60 8.45
C ASN A 356 -18.42 -13.50 9.53
N GLY A 357 -19.58 -13.13 10.08
CA GLY A 357 -19.67 -12.33 11.31
C GLY A 357 -19.42 -10.84 11.16
N ARG A 358 -19.19 -10.34 9.94
CA ARG A 358 -18.96 -8.90 9.69
C ARG A 358 -20.24 -8.07 9.71
N PHE A 359 -21.41 -8.70 9.57
CA PHE A 359 -22.71 -8.02 9.52
C PHE A 359 -23.56 -8.40 10.73
N GLY A 360 -23.46 -7.58 11.79
CA GLY A 360 -24.14 -7.77 13.08
C GLY A 360 -25.66 -7.55 13.09
N PHE A 361 -26.38 -7.85 12.00
CA PHE A 361 -27.83 -7.62 11.93
C PHE A 361 -28.66 -8.65 12.70
N ALA A 362 -28.10 -9.80 13.10
CA ALA A 362 -28.88 -10.91 13.67
C ALA A 362 -28.27 -11.61 14.90
N ARG A 363 -27.25 -11.06 15.55
CA ARG A 363 -26.73 -11.65 16.80
C ARG A 363 -27.21 -10.83 17.99
N GLY A 364 -28.35 -11.24 18.56
CA GLY A 364 -28.81 -10.74 19.85
C GLY A 364 -27.74 -10.93 20.94
N PRO A 365 -27.78 -10.14 22.02
CA PRO A 365 -26.80 -10.19 23.09
C PRO A 365 -27.02 -11.47 23.93
N GLY A 366 -26.31 -12.55 23.60
CA GLY A 366 -26.35 -13.77 24.40
C GLY A 366 -25.75 -14.97 23.70
N GLY A 367 -24.54 -15.37 24.12
CA GLY A 367 -23.98 -16.68 23.77
C GLY A 367 -22.53 -16.63 23.30
N ARG A 368 -21.61 -16.30 24.20
CA ARG A 368 -20.21 -16.74 24.10
C ARG A 368 -20.17 -18.24 24.39
N GLY A 369 -20.01 -19.04 23.34
CA GLY A 369 -19.59 -20.43 23.45
C GLY A 369 -18.37 -20.62 22.56
N SER A 370 -17.20 -20.76 23.18
CA SER A 370 -15.96 -21.13 22.51
C SER A 370 -16.07 -22.58 22.03
N ALA A 371 -15.95 -22.80 20.72
CA ALA A 371 -15.70 -24.13 20.17
C ALA A 371 -14.24 -24.17 19.71
N GLY A 372 -13.39 -24.90 20.44
CA GLY A 372 -12.05 -25.26 20.00
C GLY A 372 -12.10 -26.41 18.99
N PRO A 373 -11.06 -26.60 18.15
CA PRO A 373 -11.01 -27.69 17.19
C PRO A 373 -10.55 -28.98 17.89
N GLY A 374 -11.46 -29.96 17.97
CA GLY A 374 -11.19 -31.30 18.49
C GLY A 374 -11.13 -32.33 17.36
N SER A 375 -10.01 -33.06 17.35
CA SER A 375 -9.72 -34.36 16.74
C SER A 375 -10.90 -35.23 16.30
N ALA A 376 -10.79 -35.77 15.08
CA ALA A 376 -11.66 -36.80 14.54
C ALA A 376 -11.46 -38.14 15.28
N GLY A 377 -12.55 -38.69 15.83
CA GLY A 377 -12.66 -40.06 16.30
C GLY A 377 -13.98 -40.68 15.82
N PRO A 378 -14.03 -41.97 15.44
CA PRO A 378 -15.25 -42.60 14.97
C PRO A 378 -16.04 -43.19 16.15
N GLY A 379 -17.32 -42.88 16.23
CA GLY A 379 -18.28 -43.69 16.99
C GLY A 379 -19.16 -42.92 17.97
N SER A 380 -20.46 -42.89 17.66
CA SER A 380 -21.61 -43.15 18.54
C SER A 380 -22.80 -42.27 18.15
N ALA A 381 -23.85 -42.94 17.66
CA ALA A 381 -25.14 -42.32 17.40
C ALA A 381 -25.84 -42.07 18.74
N GLY A 382 -25.89 -40.81 19.18
CA GLY A 382 -26.70 -40.35 20.29
C GLY A 382 -27.99 -39.69 19.79
N PRO A 383 -29.18 -40.07 20.31
CA PRO A 383 -30.43 -39.39 19.99
C PRO A 383 -30.62 -38.19 20.92
N GLY A 384 -30.98 -37.03 20.35
CA GLY A 384 -31.53 -35.90 21.12
C GLY A 384 -30.59 -34.70 21.28
N SER A 385 -30.48 -33.89 20.22
CA SER A 385 -30.29 -32.45 20.41
C SER A 385 -31.47 -31.72 19.77
N SER A 386 -32.44 -31.39 20.61
CA SER A 386 -33.60 -30.58 20.26
C SER A 386 -33.20 -29.10 20.20
N GLY A 387 -33.41 -28.49 19.03
CA GLY A 387 -33.99 -27.14 18.99
C GLY A 387 -33.04 -25.96 19.15
N ARG A 388 -31.90 -25.92 18.47
CA ARG A 388 -31.45 -24.61 17.94
C ARG A 388 -32.21 -24.34 16.66
N GLY A 389 -33.37 -23.69 16.81
CA GLY A 389 -34.19 -23.25 15.69
C GLY A 389 -33.34 -22.39 14.76
N SER A 390 -32.95 -22.94 13.62
CA SER A 390 -32.53 -22.13 12.49
C SER A 390 -33.63 -21.09 12.27
N PRO A 391 -33.29 -19.79 12.15
CA PRO A 391 -34.30 -18.78 11.85
C PRO A 391 -35.09 -19.27 10.63
N PRO A 392 -36.44 -19.12 10.64
CA PRO A 392 -37.29 -19.64 9.58
C PRO A 392 -36.69 -19.20 8.25
N SER A 393 -36.36 -20.18 7.41
CA SER A 393 -35.86 -19.92 6.07
C SER A 393 -36.96 -19.19 5.31
N GLY A 394 -36.94 -17.85 5.37
CA GLY A 394 -37.90 -17.02 4.68
C GLY A 394 -37.96 -17.43 3.22
N ASN A 395 -39.17 -17.59 2.69
CA ASN A 395 -39.39 -17.97 1.30
C ASN A 395 -38.58 -17.03 0.40
N ALA A 396 -37.75 -17.60 -0.48
CA ALA A 396 -36.94 -16.83 -1.43
C ALA A 396 -37.80 -15.87 -2.29
N GLN A 397 -39.09 -16.18 -2.46
CA GLN A 397 -40.10 -15.37 -3.15
C GLN A 397 -40.43 -14.04 -2.47
N ASP A 398 -40.03 -13.83 -1.21
CA ASP A 398 -40.27 -12.58 -0.48
C ASP A 398 -39.07 -11.61 -0.52
N ARG A 399 -38.03 -11.93 -1.29
CA ARG A 399 -36.88 -11.05 -1.43
C ARG A 399 -37.13 -10.03 -2.55
N PRO A 400 -36.92 -8.73 -2.30
CA PRO A 400 -36.90 -7.74 -3.37
C PRO A 400 -35.91 -8.14 -4.46
N ALA A 401 -36.27 -7.90 -5.72
CA ALA A 401 -35.35 -8.11 -6.84
C ALA A 401 -34.12 -7.21 -6.68
N PRO A 402 -32.92 -7.62 -7.16
CA PRO A 402 -31.75 -6.75 -7.14
C PRO A 402 -31.97 -5.49 -8.01
N LEU A 403 -31.09 -4.49 -7.85
CA LEU A 403 -31.06 -3.33 -8.76
C LEU A 403 -30.93 -3.78 -10.22
N THR A 404 -31.81 -3.26 -11.06
CA THR A 404 -31.82 -3.39 -12.51
C THR A 404 -30.88 -2.38 -13.17
N VAL A 405 -30.53 -2.59 -14.43
CA VAL A 405 -29.66 -1.67 -15.19
C VAL A 405 -30.29 -0.28 -15.29
N ALA A 406 -31.60 -0.18 -15.55
CA ALA A 406 -32.30 1.10 -15.65
C ALA A 406 -32.31 1.89 -14.32
N GLU A 407 -32.38 1.19 -13.18
CA GLU A 407 -32.28 1.80 -11.86
C GLU A 407 -30.86 2.29 -11.58
N LEU A 408 -29.83 1.55 -12.01
CA LEU A 408 -28.44 2.00 -11.90
C LEU A 408 -28.19 3.24 -12.76
N SER A 409 -28.73 3.30 -13.99
CA SER A 409 -28.67 4.51 -14.81
C SER A 409 -29.37 5.71 -14.14
N SER A 410 -30.39 5.47 -13.33
CA SER A 410 -31.03 6.55 -12.54
C SER A 410 -30.13 7.09 -11.44
N ILE A 411 -29.25 6.24 -10.87
CA ILE A 411 -28.20 6.67 -9.93
C ILE A 411 -27.17 7.53 -10.66
N GLU A 412 -26.75 7.14 -11.87
CA GLU A 412 -25.78 7.93 -12.65
C GLU A 412 -26.24 9.38 -12.88
N ILE A 413 -27.51 9.57 -13.23
CA ILE A 413 -28.08 10.89 -13.57
C ILE A 413 -27.90 11.92 -12.43
N ILE A 414 -27.91 11.46 -11.18
CA ILE A 414 -27.85 12.35 -10.01
C ILE A 414 -26.42 12.60 -9.49
N LEU A 415 -25.44 11.87 -10.02
CA LEU A 415 -24.04 11.99 -9.64
C LEU A 415 -23.50 13.39 -9.95
N SER A 416 -22.52 13.84 -9.17
CA SER A 416 -21.76 15.05 -9.49
C SER A 416 -21.00 14.86 -10.82
N ASP A 417 -20.57 15.95 -11.46
CA ASP A 417 -19.77 15.84 -12.68
C ASP A 417 -18.45 15.12 -12.40
N THR A 418 -17.81 15.40 -11.26
CA THR A 418 -16.59 14.70 -10.80
C THR A 418 -16.79 13.20 -10.63
N ASP A 419 -17.89 12.76 -10.00
CA ASP A 419 -18.17 11.33 -9.85
C ASP A 419 -18.51 10.67 -11.21
N ARG A 420 -19.16 11.41 -12.13
CA ARG A 420 -19.42 10.91 -13.49
C ARG A 420 -18.13 10.77 -14.29
N ASP A 421 -17.20 11.72 -14.15
CA ASP A 421 -15.88 11.64 -14.78
C ASP A 421 -15.09 10.44 -14.25
N LEU A 422 -15.06 10.23 -12.93
CA LEU A 422 -14.46 9.04 -12.32
C LEU A 422 -15.10 7.75 -12.82
N LEU A 423 -16.43 7.69 -12.89
CA LEU A 423 -17.16 6.53 -13.42
C LEU A 423 -16.81 6.26 -14.88
N ASN A 424 -16.69 7.30 -15.71
CA ASN A 424 -16.30 7.19 -17.11
C ASN A 424 -14.84 6.72 -17.25
N SER A 425 -13.93 7.20 -16.39
CA SER A 425 -12.54 6.74 -16.34
C SER A 425 -12.45 5.25 -15.99
N ILE A 426 -13.24 4.78 -15.03
CA ILE A 426 -13.29 3.36 -14.65
C ILE A 426 -13.93 2.51 -15.76
N ALA A 427 -14.96 3.02 -16.45
CA ALA A 427 -15.67 2.28 -17.49
C ALA A 427 -14.93 2.18 -18.84
N GLY A 428 -13.87 2.97 -19.09
CA GLY A 428 -13.03 2.86 -20.29
C GLY A 428 -13.54 3.58 -21.56
N ASP A 429 -12.84 3.41 -22.69
CA ASP A 429 -13.26 3.83 -24.04
C ASP A 429 -13.17 2.66 -25.04
N PRO A 430 -14.25 2.28 -25.74
CA PRO A 430 -15.62 2.74 -25.53
C PRO A 430 -16.12 2.36 -24.13
N ARG A 431 -17.06 3.16 -23.61
CA ARG A 431 -17.65 2.96 -22.28
C ARG A 431 -18.19 1.53 -22.14
N ASN A 432 -17.61 0.76 -21.21
CA ASN A 432 -18.00 -0.62 -20.94
C ASN A 432 -19.23 -0.65 -20.00
N PRO A 433 -20.43 -1.02 -20.49
CA PRO A 433 -21.66 -0.99 -19.69
C PRO A 433 -21.63 -1.97 -18.51
N MET A 434 -20.84 -3.04 -18.61
CA MET A 434 -20.67 -3.99 -17.52
C MET A 434 -19.88 -3.36 -16.37
N MET A 435 -18.76 -2.69 -16.68
CA MET A 435 -17.92 -2.04 -15.66
C MET A 435 -18.64 -0.88 -14.98
N GLU A 436 -19.41 -0.11 -15.72
CA GLU A 436 -20.29 0.92 -15.18
C GLU A 436 -21.31 0.33 -14.19
N THR A 437 -22.03 -0.71 -14.61
CA THR A 437 -23.03 -1.41 -13.78
C THR A 437 -22.40 -1.94 -12.49
N VAL A 438 -21.22 -2.54 -12.58
CA VAL A 438 -20.46 -3.06 -11.43
C VAL A 438 -20.02 -1.94 -10.49
N THR A 439 -19.50 -0.83 -11.04
CA THR A 439 -19.03 0.31 -10.25
C THR A 439 -20.18 0.99 -9.50
N LEU A 440 -21.28 1.30 -10.19
CA LEU A 440 -22.47 1.88 -9.57
C LEU A 440 -23.07 0.95 -8.51
N ARG A 441 -23.00 -0.37 -8.71
CA ARG A 441 -23.41 -1.34 -7.69
C ARG A 441 -22.52 -1.25 -6.45
N TYR A 442 -21.20 -1.21 -6.60
CA TYR A 442 -20.29 -1.05 -5.46
C TYR A 442 -20.51 0.28 -4.73
N TRP A 443 -20.78 1.35 -5.47
CA TRP A 443 -21.07 2.67 -4.88
C TRP A 443 -22.39 2.66 -4.11
N ALA A 444 -23.43 2.01 -4.64
CA ALA A 444 -24.69 1.79 -3.93
C ALA A 444 -24.50 0.91 -2.69
N GLU A 445 -23.71 -0.15 -2.77
CA GLU A 445 -23.39 -1.03 -1.63
C GLU A 445 -22.69 -0.26 -0.51
N GLU A 446 -21.67 0.53 -0.84
CA GLU A 446 -20.93 1.31 0.14
C GLU A 446 -21.79 2.43 0.73
N THR A 447 -22.64 3.06 -0.08
CA THR A 447 -23.68 4.00 0.38
C THR A 447 -24.59 3.35 1.41
N VAL A 448 -25.10 2.15 1.13
CA VAL A 448 -25.91 1.40 2.09
C VAL A 448 -25.12 1.05 3.34
N ARG A 449 -23.85 0.64 3.23
CA ARG A 449 -23.02 0.34 4.41
C ARG A 449 -22.87 1.56 5.31
N ARG A 450 -22.53 2.72 4.75
CA ARG A 450 -22.39 3.97 5.51
C ARG A 450 -23.71 4.44 6.11
N LYS A 451 -24.81 4.35 5.35
CA LYS A 451 -26.15 4.78 5.83
C LYS A 451 -26.81 3.81 6.80
N ALA A 452 -26.70 2.50 6.58
CA ALA A 452 -27.32 1.48 7.43
C ALA A 452 -26.61 1.33 8.78
N TRP A 453 -25.32 1.67 8.86
CA TRP A 453 -24.55 1.70 10.11
C TRP A 453 -24.43 3.08 10.74
N SER A 454 -24.86 4.14 10.06
CA SER A 454 -25.17 5.43 10.67
C SER A 454 -26.45 5.27 11.51
N ARG A 455 -26.31 4.47 12.56
CA ARG A 455 -27.34 3.95 13.45
C ARG A 455 -27.78 5.07 14.36
N GLU A 456 -28.54 6.04 13.86
CA GLU A 456 -28.81 7.29 14.60
C GLU A 456 -27.54 7.72 15.34
N GLU A 457 -26.42 7.81 14.61
CA GLU A 457 -25.33 8.62 15.13
C GLU A 457 -25.95 9.99 15.25
N ASP A 458 -26.38 10.30 16.48
CA ASP A 458 -26.92 11.57 16.88
C ASP A 458 -26.03 12.62 16.22
N ALA A 459 -26.49 13.21 15.11
CA ALA A 459 -25.64 14.02 14.23
C ALA A 459 -25.10 15.25 14.97
N SER A 460 -25.59 15.47 16.19
CA SER A 460 -24.92 16.18 17.26
C SER A 460 -23.40 15.99 17.22
N THR A 461 -22.73 17.08 16.88
CA THR A 461 -21.31 17.26 17.14
C THR A 461 -21.04 17.01 18.63
N LEU A 462 -19.80 16.72 19.02
CA LEU A 462 -19.45 16.58 20.44
C LEU A 462 -19.91 17.81 21.25
N LEU A 463 -19.84 19.00 20.63
CA LEU A 463 -20.36 20.23 21.19
C LEU A 463 -21.88 20.22 21.36
N GLN A 464 -22.62 19.82 20.34
CA GLN A 464 -24.09 19.79 20.41
C GLN A 464 -24.58 18.75 21.43
N ARG A 465 -23.87 17.63 21.61
CA ARG A 465 -24.15 16.67 22.70
C ARG A 465 -23.90 17.29 24.07
N TYR A 466 -22.80 18.02 24.21
CA TYR A 466 -22.47 18.74 25.42
C TYR A 466 -23.55 19.79 25.73
N GLU A 467 -23.99 20.57 24.74
CA GLU A 467 -25.05 21.58 24.90
C GLU A 467 -26.42 20.99 25.24
N GLN A 468 -26.71 19.77 24.75
CA GLN A 468 -27.94 19.05 25.06
C GLN A 468 -27.91 18.35 26.43
N MET A 469 -26.76 18.25 27.10
CA MET A 469 -26.69 17.73 28.47
C MET A 469 -27.28 18.73 29.47
N ASP A 470 -27.92 18.19 30.49
CA ASP A 470 -28.36 18.97 31.64
C ASP A 470 -27.17 19.72 32.27
N ALA A 471 -27.43 20.88 32.89
CA ALA A 471 -26.40 21.71 33.49
C ALA A 471 -25.55 20.92 34.51
N HIS A 472 -26.19 20.04 35.29
CA HIS A 472 -25.47 19.22 36.27
C HIS A 472 -24.51 18.20 35.61
N ASP A 473 -24.94 17.58 34.51
CA ASP A 473 -24.11 16.60 33.79
C ASP A 473 -22.93 17.27 33.08
N ARG A 474 -23.10 18.51 32.59
CA ARG A 474 -22.00 19.33 32.06
C ARG A 474 -20.97 19.66 33.12
N ASP A 475 -21.39 20.09 34.30
CA ASP A 475 -20.48 20.38 35.42
C ASP A 475 -19.66 19.11 35.81
N VAL A 476 -20.30 17.95 35.84
CA VAL A 476 -19.60 16.68 36.10
C VAL A 476 -18.62 16.35 34.99
N LEU A 477 -19.01 16.58 33.73
CA LEU A 477 -18.18 16.31 32.56
C LEU A 477 -16.94 17.22 32.49
N ASP A 478 -17.08 18.50 32.85
CA ASP A 478 -16.02 19.50 32.86
C ASP A 478 -14.95 19.24 33.93
N LEU A 479 -15.32 18.47 34.98
CA LEU A 479 -14.40 18.03 36.02
C LEU A 479 -13.61 16.76 35.64
N LEU A 480 -13.97 16.08 34.54
CA LEU A 480 -13.25 14.89 34.08
C LEU A 480 -11.96 15.26 33.32
N PRO A 481 -10.92 14.41 33.37
CA PRO A 481 -9.77 14.55 32.49
C PRO A 481 -10.20 14.54 31.01
N PRO A 482 -9.50 15.27 30.10
CA PRO A 482 -9.93 15.46 28.71
C PRO A 482 -10.28 14.16 27.96
N LYS A 483 -9.53 13.08 28.20
CA LYS A 483 -9.80 11.76 27.60
C LYS A 483 -11.14 11.17 28.05
N GLN A 484 -11.46 11.26 29.35
CA GLN A 484 -12.70 10.72 29.89
C GLN A 484 -13.91 11.58 29.50
N MET A 485 -13.74 12.89 29.36
CA MET A 485 -14.73 13.81 28.79
C MET A 485 -15.05 13.42 27.34
N LEU A 486 -14.03 13.25 26.50
CA LEU A 486 -14.21 12.82 25.10
C LEU A 486 -14.84 11.42 25.01
N ASP A 487 -14.41 10.47 25.85
CA ASP A 487 -15.02 9.14 25.91
C ASP A 487 -16.50 9.23 26.29
N ARG A 488 -16.86 10.05 27.30
CA ARG A 488 -18.25 10.26 27.72
C ARG A 488 -19.11 10.89 26.61
N LEU A 489 -18.58 11.88 25.88
CA LEU A 489 -19.27 12.53 24.76
C LEU A 489 -19.35 11.64 23.51
N THR A 490 -18.41 10.73 23.36
CA THR A 490 -18.38 9.77 22.25
C THR A 490 -19.43 8.68 22.50
N PRO A 491 -20.36 8.45 21.55
CA PRO A 491 -21.41 7.45 21.72
C PRO A 491 -20.81 6.06 21.99
N PRO A 492 -21.44 5.25 22.86
CA PRO A 492 -20.88 3.99 23.33
C PRO A 492 -20.53 3.00 22.21
N ALA A 493 -21.17 3.12 21.03
CA ALA A 493 -20.85 2.33 19.84
C ALA A 493 -19.43 2.59 19.27
N ARG A 494 -18.82 3.74 19.57
CA ARG A 494 -17.47 4.13 19.10
C ARG A 494 -16.37 3.88 20.14
N ARG A 495 -16.69 3.58 21.40
CA ARG A 495 -15.70 3.36 22.48
C ARG A 495 -14.95 2.02 22.40
N SER A 496 -15.43 1.09 21.58
CA SER A 496 -14.91 -0.28 21.47
C SER A 496 -14.17 -0.55 20.15
N ARG A 497 -13.88 0.49 19.37
CA ARG A 497 -12.92 0.46 18.27
C ARG A 497 -11.67 1.20 18.73
#